data_AF-A0A7V9ZG97-F1
#
_entry.id   AF-A0A7V9ZG97-F1
#
_cell.length_a   1.000
_cell.length_b   1.000
_cell.length_c   1.000
_cell.angle_alpha   90.00
_cell.angle_beta   90.00
_cell.angle_gamma   90.00
#
_symmetry.space_group_name_H-M   'P 1'
#
loop_
_entity.id
_entity.type
_entity.pdbx_description
1 polymer ?
#
loop_
_entity_poly.entity_id
_entity_poly.type
_entity_poly.pdbx_seq_one_letter_code
_entity_poly.pdbx_strand_id
1 'polypeptide(L)'
;MTVPKSPYSVTEDTTETLMDWFQLHNKKVAWAGLGLAALIATGWFYNRSQELKAERAEKAYFAAQRSAVAGNLPLAESDLKKMITRYDGAPAAAQARLVLAQVYYEQGKVQEGVNELLKAEDQLTGSKEFGSSAHLVLAGGYEQLKKFGDAAAQYEKAAASARFDADRQRYESHAARAYLSGGNTAKAKEIWTRLGADSKGTVAGEARVRLGEMLAAAQPRS
;
A
#
# COMPACT_ATOMS: atom_id res chain seq x y z
N MET A 1 3.03 -4.72 96.37
CA MET A 1 3.47 -4.37 95.01
C MET A 1 3.28 -5.58 94.13
N THR A 2 2.22 -5.60 93.34
CA THR A 2 1.92 -6.67 92.38
C THR A 2 1.29 -6.01 91.16
N VAL A 3 2.11 -5.78 90.13
CA VAL A 3 1.65 -5.31 88.83
C VAL A 3 1.48 -6.57 87.95
N PRO A 4 0.27 -6.94 87.52
CA PRO A 4 0.09 -8.00 86.54
C PRO A 4 0.44 -7.53 85.13
N LYS A 5 1.07 -8.43 84.37
CA LYS A 5 1.60 -8.26 83.02
C LYS A 5 0.49 -7.97 82.00
N SER A 6 0.75 -7.00 81.12
CA SER A 6 -0.01 -6.78 79.88
C SER A 6 0.13 -8.00 78.95
N PRO A 7 -0.95 -8.60 78.45
CA PRO A 7 -0.88 -9.65 77.46
C PRO A 7 -0.71 -9.04 76.06
N TYR A 8 0.36 -9.47 75.40
CA TYR A 8 0.47 -9.76 73.97
C TYR A 8 0.01 -8.71 72.95
N SER A 9 1.02 -8.18 72.25
CA SER A 9 0.94 -7.65 70.89
C SER A 9 0.29 -8.66 69.94
N VAL A 10 -0.86 -8.30 69.37
CA VAL A 10 -1.30 -8.84 68.08
C VAL A 10 -0.64 -7.97 67.02
N THR A 11 0.59 -8.33 66.64
CA THR A 11 1.08 -8.06 65.30
C THR A 11 1.04 -9.39 64.60
N GLU A 12 -0.11 -9.70 63.99
CA GLU A 12 -0.20 -10.77 63.01
C GLU A 12 0.89 -10.53 61.95
N ASP A 13 1.62 -11.59 61.69
CA ASP A 13 2.62 -11.77 60.66
C ASP A 13 1.99 -11.52 59.28
N THR A 14 1.72 -10.25 58.92
CA THR A 14 1.37 -9.89 57.53
C THR A 14 2.58 -9.98 56.59
N THR A 15 3.70 -10.46 57.12
CA THR A 15 4.85 -10.98 56.40
C THR A 15 4.75 -12.48 56.14
N GLU A 16 3.55 -13.09 56.15
CA GLU A 16 3.35 -14.33 55.38
C GLU A 16 3.69 -14.04 53.92
N THR A 17 4.85 -14.55 53.57
CA THR A 17 5.81 -13.91 52.72
C THR A 17 5.39 -14.09 51.27
N LEU A 18 5.52 -13.06 50.41
CA LEU A 18 5.53 -13.26 48.95
C LEU A 18 6.45 -14.44 48.56
N MET A 19 7.50 -14.65 49.34
CA MET A 19 8.43 -15.76 49.24
C MET A 19 7.81 -17.15 49.50
N ASP A 20 6.90 -17.31 50.45
CA ASP A 20 6.22 -18.58 50.74
C ASP A 20 5.20 -18.91 49.65
N TRP A 21 4.51 -17.89 49.13
CA TRP A 21 3.64 -18.07 47.96
C TRP A 21 4.43 -18.50 46.72
N PHE A 22 5.60 -17.90 46.47
CA PHE A 22 6.50 -18.29 45.38
C PHE A 22 7.05 -19.71 45.56
N GLN A 23 7.41 -20.13 46.77
CA GLN A 23 7.85 -21.50 47.04
C GLN A 23 6.72 -22.52 46.82
N LEU A 24 5.49 -22.19 47.24
CA LEU A 24 4.33 -23.05 47.06
C LEU A 24 3.86 -23.13 45.59
N HIS A 25 4.01 -22.04 44.84
CA HIS A 25 3.57 -21.93 43.44
C HIS A 25 4.71 -21.99 42.43
N ASN A 26 5.92 -22.38 42.84
CA ASN A 26 7.14 -22.35 42.02
C ASN A 26 6.98 -23.08 40.67
N LYS A 27 6.23 -24.19 40.65
CA LYS A 27 5.89 -24.90 39.41
C LYS A 27 5.00 -24.07 38.47
N LYS A 28 3.99 -23.37 38.99
CA LYS A 28 3.09 -22.52 38.17
C LYS A 28 3.80 -21.27 37.67
N VAL A 29 4.65 -20.66 38.50
CA VAL A 29 5.51 -19.52 38.12
C VAL A 29 6.50 -19.94 37.03
N ALA A 30 7.13 -21.11 37.17
CA ALA A 30 8.02 -21.66 36.15
C ALA A 30 7.29 -21.91 34.81
N TRP A 31 6.08 -22.48 34.84
CA TRP A 31 5.26 -22.66 33.63
C TRP A 31 4.80 -21.34 33.01
N ALA A 32 4.44 -20.35 33.82
CA ALA A 32 4.10 -19.01 33.34
C ALA A 32 5.30 -18.31 32.69
N GLY A 33 6.49 -18.43 33.28
CA GLY A 33 7.74 -17.91 32.72
C GLY A 33 8.14 -18.60 31.41
N LEU A 34 8.02 -19.93 31.33
CA LEU A 34 8.25 -20.69 30.11
C LEU A 34 7.25 -20.32 29.01
N GLY A 35 5.97 -20.15 29.35
CA GLY A 35 4.94 -19.69 28.42
C GLY A 35 5.25 -18.31 27.86
N LEU A 36 5.65 -17.37 28.72
CA LEU A 36 6.04 -16.03 28.29
C LEU A 36 7.30 -16.04 27.41
N ALA A 37 8.31 -16.82 27.77
CA ALA A 37 9.53 -16.97 26.97
C ALA A 37 9.24 -17.58 25.59
N ALA A 38 8.35 -18.56 25.52
CA ALA A 38 7.91 -19.16 24.26
C ALA A 38 7.18 -18.14 23.37
N LEU A 39 6.31 -17.28 23.95
CA LEU A 39 5.64 -16.19 23.23
C LEU A 39 6.63 -15.15 22.69
N ILE A 40 7.64 -14.78 23.48
CA ILE A 40 8.70 -13.86 23.03
C ILE A 40 9.53 -14.50 21.91
N ALA A 41 9.94 -15.77 22.06
CA ALA A 41 10.74 -16.48 21.07
C ALA A 41 9.97 -16.66 19.74
N THR A 42 8.68 -16.97 19.81
CA THR A 42 7.82 -17.07 18.61
C THR A 42 7.65 -15.72 17.93
N GLY A 43 7.43 -14.63 18.68
CA GLY A 43 7.38 -13.28 18.11
C GLY A 43 8.70 -12.85 17.47
N TRP A 44 9.83 -13.12 18.12
CA TRP A 44 11.16 -12.84 17.57
C TRP A 44 11.46 -13.65 16.31
N PHE A 45 11.18 -14.96 16.33
CA PHE A 45 11.37 -15.85 15.18
C PHE A 45 10.50 -15.42 14.00
N TYR A 46 9.25 -15.02 14.25
CA TYR A 46 8.35 -14.49 13.23
C TYR A 46 8.92 -13.22 12.59
N ASN A 47 9.35 -12.23 13.39
CA ASN A 47 9.94 -11.00 12.87
C ASN A 47 11.22 -11.26 12.06
N ARG A 48 12.12 -12.11 12.57
CA ARG A 48 13.37 -12.46 11.88
C ARG A 48 13.12 -13.23 10.60
N SER A 49 12.14 -14.12 10.59
CA SER A 49 11.74 -14.88 9.40
C SER A 49 11.14 -13.95 8.33
N GLN A 50 10.36 -12.95 8.72
CA GLN A 50 9.78 -11.99 7.78
C GLN A 50 10.85 -11.09 7.15
N GLU A 51 11.84 -10.65 7.92
CA GLU A 51 12.98 -9.88 7.41
C GLU A 51 13.79 -10.67 6.36
N LEU A 52 14.13 -11.93 6.68
CA LEU A 52 14.82 -12.82 5.73
C LEU A 52 13.97 -13.14 4.49
N LYS A 53 12.65 -13.28 4.66
CA LYS A 53 11.72 -13.46 3.53
C LYS A 53 11.71 -12.23 2.64
N ALA A 54 11.70 -11.02 3.22
CA ALA A 54 11.72 -9.77 2.47
C ALA A 54 13.03 -9.61 1.68
N GLU A 55 14.19 -9.85 2.29
CA GLU A 55 15.49 -9.75 1.61
C GLU A 55 15.59 -10.74 0.43
N ARG A 56 15.13 -11.98 0.62
CA ARG A 56 15.10 -12.99 -0.45
C ARG A 56 14.10 -12.65 -1.54
N ALA A 57 12.96 -12.08 -1.18
CA ALA A 57 11.94 -11.63 -2.11
C ALA A 57 12.49 -10.51 -2.99
N GLU A 58 13.21 -9.55 -2.41
CA GLU A 58 13.83 -8.45 -3.15
C GLU A 58 14.89 -8.95 -4.16
N LYS A 59 15.78 -9.86 -3.75
CA LYS A 59 16.74 -10.50 -4.68
C LYS A 59 16.03 -11.24 -5.81
N ALA A 60 14.95 -11.95 -5.50
CA ALA A 60 14.15 -12.66 -6.50
C ALA A 60 13.42 -11.69 -7.45
N TYR A 61 12.94 -10.56 -6.93
CA TYR A 61 12.32 -9.50 -7.73
C TYR A 61 13.30 -8.95 -8.76
N PHE A 62 14.50 -8.54 -8.34
CA PHE A 62 15.52 -8.03 -9.27
C PHE A 62 15.92 -9.07 -10.31
N ALA A 63 15.99 -10.34 -9.92
CA ALA A 63 16.26 -11.42 -10.87
C ALA A 63 15.16 -11.55 -11.93
N ALA A 64 13.89 -11.51 -11.53
CA ALA A 64 12.71 -11.61 -12.41
C ALA A 64 12.53 -10.36 -13.31
N GLN A 65 12.84 -9.18 -12.78
CA GLN A 65 12.72 -7.91 -13.50
C GLN A 65 13.64 -7.85 -14.74
N ARG A 66 14.77 -8.57 -14.74
CA ARG A 66 15.68 -8.63 -15.89
C ARG A 66 14.98 -9.10 -17.17
N SER A 67 14.10 -10.08 -17.06
CA SER A 67 13.34 -10.61 -18.20
C SER A 67 12.36 -9.56 -18.76
N ALA A 68 11.77 -8.73 -17.89
CA ALA A 68 10.91 -7.62 -18.30
C ALA A 68 11.71 -6.51 -18.99
N VAL A 69 12.86 -6.11 -18.42
CA VAL A 69 13.76 -5.10 -19.01
C VAL A 69 14.35 -5.57 -20.35
N ALA A 70 14.59 -6.87 -20.51
CA ALA A 70 15.03 -7.46 -21.77
C ALA A 70 13.91 -7.53 -22.84
N GLY A 71 12.66 -7.14 -22.50
CA GLY A 71 11.51 -7.19 -23.40
C GLY A 71 10.98 -8.60 -23.68
N ASN A 72 11.46 -9.62 -22.96
CA ASN A 72 10.95 -10.99 -23.09
C ASN A 72 9.69 -11.15 -22.22
N LEU A 73 8.56 -10.66 -22.73
CA LEU A 73 7.31 -10.60 -21.98
C LEU A 73 6.81 -11.97 -21.48
N PRO A 74 6.86 -13.07 -22.26
CA PRO A 74 6.45 -14.39 -21.76
C PRO A 74 7.33 -14.90 -20.63
N LEU A 75 8.65 -14.69 -20.70
CA LEU A 75 9.57 -15.07 -19.64
C LEU A 75 9.36 -14.21 -18.40
N ALA A 76 9.20 -12.89 -18.57
CA ALA A 76 8.90 -11.96 -17.49
C ALA A 76 7.63 -12.35 -16.74
N GLU A 77 6.56 -12.69 -17.47
CA GLU A 77 5.31 -13.18 -16.87
C GLU A 77 5.56 -14.41 -16.00
N SER A 78 6.30 -15.41 -16.52
CA SER A 78 6.61 -16.63 -15.79
C SER A 78 7.43 -16.37 -14.52
N ASP A 79 8.50 -15.58 -14.64
CA ASP A 79 9.42 -15.29 -13.55
C ASP A 79 8.75 -14.47 -12.44
N LEU A 80 7.98 -13.44 -12.81
CA LEU A 80 7.23 -12.61 -11.87
C LEU A 80 6.15 -13.42 -11.15
N LYS A 81 5.39 -14.27 -11.87
CA LYS A 81 4.40 -15.16 -11.24
C LYS A 81 5.03 -16.08 -10.21
N LYS A 82 6.12 -16.77 -10.56
CA LYS A 82 6.84 -17.66 -9.63
C LYS A 82 7.31 -16.92 -8.39
N MET A 83 7.85 -15.71 -8.58
CA MET A 83 8.30 -14.85 -7.49
C MET A 83 7.13 -14.45 -6.58
N ILE A 84 6.01 -13.97 -7.14
CA ILE A 84 4.82 -13.58 -6.39
C ILE A 84 4.27 -14.76 -5.59
N THR A 85 4.12 -15.93 -6.21
CA THR A 85 3.63 -17.13 -5.52
C THR A 85 4.55 -17.55 -4.38
N ARG A 86 5.87 -17.48 -4.58
CA ARG A 86 6.86 -17.89 -3.57
C ARG A 86 6.95 -16.91 -2.39
N TYR A 87 6.78 -15.61 -2.65
CA TYR A 87 6.99 -14.55 -1.68
C TYR A 87 5.71 -13.76 -1.37
N ASP A 88 4.54 -14.37 -1.52
CA ASP A 88 3.26 -13.71 -1.29
C ASP A 88 3.21 -13.06 0.11
N GLY A 89 2.62 -11.87 0.17
CA GLY A 89 2.61 -11.00 1.35
C GLY A 89 3.91 -10.24 1.63
N ALA A 90 5.01 -10.49 0.92
CA ALA A 90 6.22 -9.66 1.04
C ALA A 90 6.06 -8.32 0.26
N PRO A 91 6.71 -7.22 0.69
CA PRO A 91 6.69 -5.95 -0.05
C PRO A 91 7.10 -6.08 -1.52
N ALA A 92 8.18 -6.84 -1.78
CA ALA A 92 8.66 -7.07 -3.13
C ALA A 92 7.65 -7.84 -4.01
N ALA A 93 6.77 -8.68 -3.42
CA ALA A 93 5.73 -9.37 -4.19
C ALA A 93 4.65 -8.40 -4.68
N ALA A 94 4.30 -7.36 -3.91
CA ALA A 94 3.41 -6.31 -4.39
C ALA A 94 4.06 -5.51 -5.52
N GLN A 95 5.34 -5.15 -5.40
CA GLN A 95 6.09 -4.52 -6.48
C GLN A 95 6.14 -5.42 -7.73
N ALA A 96 6.33 -6.72 -7.58
CA ALA A 96 6.28 -7.67 -8.68
C ALA A 96 4.91 -7.72 -9.35
N ARG A 97 3.80 -7.59 -8.59
CA ARG A 97 2.44 -7.49 -9.14
C ARG A 97 2.26 -6.23 -9.99
N LEU A 98 2.86 -5.09 -9.60
CA LEU A 98 2.87 -3.87 -10.44
C LEU A 98 3.53 -4.11 -11.79
N VAL A 99 4.73 -4.68 -11.78
CA VAL A 99 5.48 -4.97 -13.02
C VAL A 99 4.74 -6.04 -13.84
N LEU A 100 4.19 -7.06 -13.21
CA LEU A 100 3.43 -8.11 -13.89
C LEU A 100 2.17 -7.53 -14.58
N ALA A 101 1.50 -6.56 -13.96
CA ALA A 101 0.37 -5.88 -14.58
C ALA A 101 0.79 -5.11 -15.83
N GLN A 102 1.91 -4.39 -15.80
CA GLN A 102 2.46 -3.71 -16.98
C GLN A 102 2.82 -4.71 -18.09
N VAL A 103 3.48 -5.81 -17.75
CA VAL A 103 3.78 -6.90 -18.69
C VAL A 103 2.49 -7.45 -19.32
N TYR A 104 1.43 -7.64 -18.54
CA TYR A 104 0.14 -8.05 -19.07
C TYR A 104 -0.48 -7.01 -20.01
N TYR A 105 -0.38 -5.72 -19.69
CA TYR A 105 -0.91 -4.65 -20.54
C TYR A 105 -0.18 -4.62 -21.89
N GLU A 106 1.15 -4.77 -21.88
CA GLU A 106 1.96 -4.86 -23.11
C GLU A 106 1.62 -6.10 -23.95
N GLN A 107 1.22 -7.18 -23.32
CA GLN A 107 0.73 -8.38 -24.01
C GLN A 107 -0.74 -8.29 -24.46
N GLY A 108 -1.44 -7.19 -24.18
CA GLY A 108 -2.87 -7.02 -24.45
C GLY A 108 -3.81 -7.77 -23.48
N LYS A 109 -3.26 -8.40 -22.44
CA LYS A 109 -3.98 -9.12 -21.36
C LYS A 109 -4.43 -8.15 -20.27
N VAL A 110 -5.13 -7.09 -20.66
CA VAL A 110 -5.35 -5.93 -19.79
C VAL A 110 -6.16 -6.28 -18.56
N GLN A 111 -7.18 -7.12 -18.71
CA GLN A 111 -8.04 -7.53 -17.60
C GLN A 111 -7.27 -8.35 -16.56
N GLU A 112 -6.36 -9.21 -16.99
CA GLU A 112 -5.48 -10.00 -16.12
C GLU A 112 -4.55 -9.10 -15.32
N GLY A 113 -3.99 -8.06 -15.95
CA GLY A 113 -3.18 -7.07 -15.25
C GLY A 113 -3.95 -6.31 -14.19
N VAL A 114 -5.17 -5.84 -14.50
CA VAL A 114 -6.04 -5.17 -13.51
C VAL A 114 -6.38 -6.12 -12.36
N ASN A 115 -6.77 -7.36 -12.65
CA ASN A 115 -7.08 -8.36 -11.63
C ASN A 115 -5.89 -8.62 -10.70
N GLU A 116 -4.67 -8.61 -11.24
CA GLU A 116 -3.47 -8.90 -10.44
C GLU A 116 -3.10 -7.75 -9.48
N LEU A 117 -3.38 -6.51 -9.87
CA LEU A 117 -3.24 -5.34 -9.00
C LEU A 117 -4.28 -5.34 -7.88
N LEU A 118 -5.53 -5.67 -8.20
CA LEU A 118 -6.62 -5.72 -7.22
C LEU A 118 -6.37 -6.73 -6.09
N LYS A 119 -5.65 -7.83 -6.37
CA LYS A 119 -5.25 -8.80 -5.33
C LYS A 119 -4.32 -8.24 -4.26
N ALA A 120 -3.63 -7.13 -4.54
CA ALA A 120 -2.72 -6.47 -3.61
C ALA A 120 -3.04 -4.99 -3.45
N GLU A 121 -4.28 -4.57 -3.72
CA GLU A 121 -4.67 -3.16 -3.73
C GLU A 121 -4.33 -2.48 -2.40
N ASP A 122 -4.72 -3.07 -1.26
CA ASP A 122 -4.47 -2.49 0.06
C ASP A 122 -2.97 -2.33 0.35
N GLN A 123 -2.17 -3.34 0.00
CA GLN A 123 -0.72 -3.31 0.21
C GLN A 123 -0.03 -2.27 -0.69
N LEU A 124 -0.51 -2.15 -1.93
CA LEU A 124 0.04 -1.24 -2.92
C LEU A 124 -0.35 0.21 -2.63
N THR A 125 -1.64 0.47 -2.42
CA THR A 125 -2.21 1.81 -2.23
C THR A 125 -1.91 2.39 -0.85
N GLY A 126 -1.78 1.54 0.18
CA GLY A 126 -1.31 1.94 1.51
C GLY A 126 0.20 2.20 1.60
N SER A 127 0.98 1.80 0.58
CA SER A 127 2.42 2.05 0.56
C SER A 127 2.74 3.51 0.20
N LYS A 128 3.60 4.15 1.00
CA LYS A 128 4.14 5.48 0.66
C LYS A 128 4.99 5.48 -0.62
N GLU A 129 5.60 4.35 -0.94
CA GLU A 129 6.49 4.23 -2.10
C GLU A 129 5.72 3.89 -3.38
N PHE A 130 4.67 3.07 -3.26
CA PHE A 130 3.99 2.52 -4.42
C PHE A 130 2.57 3.04 -4.62
N GLY A 131 1.97 3.73 -3.64
CA GLY A 131 0.55 4.07 -3.68
C GLY A 131 0.16 4.88 -4.90
N SER A 132 0.88 5.97 -5.19
CA SER A 132 0.63 6.78 -6.39
C SER A 132 0.84 5.96 -7.67
N SER A 133 1.97 5.25 -7.79
CA SER A 133 2.28 4.41 -8.94
C SER A 133 1.26 3.30 -9.18
N ALA A 134 0.74 2.68 -8.12
CA ALA A 134 -0.26 1.62 -8.21
C ALA A 134 -1.57 2.12 -8.78
N HIS A 135 -2.03 3.29 -8.31
CA HIS A 135 -3.19 3.95 -8.87
C HIS A 135 -2.98 4.33 -10.34
N LEU A 136 -1.78 4.75 -10.75
CA LEU A 136 -1.50 5.04 -12.16
C LEU A 136 -1.55 3.80 -13.05
N VAL A 137 -0.95 2.70 -12.61
CA VAL A 137 -0.98 1.46 -13.40
C VAL A 137 -2.43 0.96 -13.51
N LEU A 138 -3.20 0.96 -12.41
CA LEU A 138 -4.64 0.66 -12.46
C LEU A 138 -5.40 1.58 -13.42
N ALA A 139 -5.13 2.89 -13.38
CA ALA A 139 -5.78 3.86 -14.26
C ALA A 139 -5.48 3.56 -15.75
N GLY A 140 -4.21 3.27 -16.09
CA GLY A 140 -3.81 2.90 -17.44
C GLY A 140 -4.49 1.61 -17.93
N GLY A 141 -4.64 0.61 -17.05
CA GLY A 141 -5.42 -0.59 -17.35
C GLY A 141 -6.88 -0.28 -17.64
N TYR A 142 -7.52 0.56 -16.83
CA TYR A 142 -8.89 0.99 -17.07
C TYR A 142 -9.04 1.83 -18.36
N GLU A 143 -8.08 2.68 -18.71
CA GLU A 143 -8.08 3.42 -19.99
C GLU A 143 -8.03 2.46 -21.19
N GLN A 144 -7.15 1.46 -21.16
CA GLN A 144 -7.07 0.44 -22.22
C GLN A 144 -8.35 -0.39 -22.34
N LEU A 145 -9.04 -0.63 -21.22
CA LEU A 145 -10.36 -1.26 -21.19
C LEU A 145 -11.52 -0.29 -21.56
N LYS A 146 -11.22 0.97 -21.91
CA LYS A 146 -12.19 2.04 -22.20
C LYS A 146 -13.12 2.35 -21.03
N LYS A 147 -12.74 1.96 -19.81
CA LYS A 147 -13.44 2.28 -18.56
C LYS A 147 -12.98 3.63 -18.04
N PHE A 148 -13.25 4.67 -18.82
CA PHE A 148 -12.68 6.00 -18.59
C PHE A 148 -13.09 6.65 -17.26
N GLY A 149 -14.29 6.35 -16.74
CA GLY A 149 -14.72 6.80 -15.41
C GLY A 149 -13.88 6.19 -14.29
N ASP A 150 -13.64 4.87 -14.35
CA ASP A 150 -12.80 4.15 -13.38
C ASP A 150 -11.35 4.62 -13.48
N ALA A 151 -10.85 4.82 -14.70
CA ALA A 151 -9.52 5.37 -14.93
C ALA A 151 -9.35 6.75 -14.30
N ALA A 152 -10.31 7.65 -14.52
CA ALA A 152 -10.28 9.00 -13.95
C ALA A 152 -10.27 8.97 -12.42
N ALA A 153 -11.09 8.13 -11.80
CA ALA A 153 -11.12 7.96 -10.35
C ALA A 153 -9.77 7.46 -9.80
N GLN A 154 -9.10 6.54 -10.50
CA GLN A 154 -7.78 6.07 -10.10
C GLN A 154 -6.70 7.14 -10.30
N TYR A 155 -6.77 7.95 -11.36
CA TYR A 155 -5.87 9.11 -11.51
C TYR A 155 -6.05 10.15 -10.39
N GLU A 156 -7.28 10.41 -9.92
CA GLU A 156 -7.52 11.28 -8.76
C GLU A 156 -6.90 10.70 -7.48
N LYS A 157 -7.02 9.38 -7.26
CA LYS A 157 -6.34 8.71 -6.13
C LYS A 157 -4.80 8.78 -6.28
N ALA A 158 -4.27 8.64 -7.49
CA ALA A 158 -2.84 8.78 -7.75
C ALA A 158 -2.35 10.20 -7.42
N ALA A 159 -3.14 11.23 -7.76
CA ALA A 159 -2.87 12.62 -7.43
C ALA A 159 -2.90 12.88 -5.92
N ALA A 160 -3.88 12.32 -5.21
CA ALA A 160 -3.98 12.44 -3.75
C ALA A 160 -2.79 11.79 -3.02
N SER A 161 -2.24 10.72 -3.59
CA SER A 161 -1.06 10.01 -3.07
C SER A 161 0.28 10.54 -3.59
N ALA A 162 0.29 11.59 -4.42
CA ALA A 162 1.50 12.12 -5.03
C ALA A 162 2.37 12.85 -4.01
N ARG A 163 3.68 12.57 -4.02
CA ARG A 163 4.65 13.22 -3.13
C ARG A 163 5.00 14.64 -3.55
N PHE A 164 4.96 14.92 -4.85
CA PHE A 164 5.37 16.19 -5.42
C PHE A 164 4.19 16.86 -6.11
N ASP A 165 4.10 18.18 -5.97
CA ASP A 165 2.98 18.93 -6.55
C ASP A 165 2.93 18.80 -8.08
N ALA A 166 4.08 18.77 -8.75
CA ALA A 166 4.16 18.54 -10.19
C ALA A 166 3.55 17.20 -10.62
N ASP A 167 3.74 16.13 -9.83
CA ASP A 167 3.13 14.83 -10.08
C ASP A 167 1.62 14.86 -9.80
N ARG A 168 1.20 15.50 -8.70
CA ARG A 168 -0.24 15.73 -8.39
C ARG A 168 -0.92 16.40 -9.58
N GLN A 169 -0.38 17.51 -10.06
CA GLN A 169 -0.94 18.26 -11.18
C GLN A 169 -0.99 17.44 -12.48
N ARG A 170 0.07 16.66 -12.77
CA ARG A 170 0.09 15.75 -13.92
C ARG A 170 -0.98 14.67 -13.81
N TYR A 171 -1.17 14.06 -12.64
CA TYR A 171 -2.18 13.02 -12.47
C TYR A 171 -3.60 13.58 -12.51
N GLU A 172 -3.82 14.79 -11.99
CA GLU A 172 -5.08 15.52 -12.18
C GLU A 172 -5.35 15.82 -13.66
N SER A 173 -4.32 16.18 -14.45
CA SER A 173 -4.48 16.39 -15.89
C SER A 173 -4.87 15.10 -16.62
N HIS A 174 -4.29 13.95 -16.23
CA HIS A 174 -4.72 12.63 -16.71
C HIS A 174 -6.16 12.30 -16.31
N ALA A 175 -6.57 12.59 -15.06
CA ALA A 175 -7.95 12.40 -14.62
C ALA A 175 -8.93 13.22 -15.47
N ALA A 176 -8.62 14.50 -15.73
CA ALA A 176 -9.47 15.37 -16.53
C ALA A 176 -9.61 14.88 -17.97
N ARG A 177 -8.52 14.39 -18.59
CA ARG A 177 -8.56 13.76 -19.91
C ARG A 177 -9.42 12.50 -19.92
N ALA A 178 -9.25 11.63 -18.93
CA ALA A 178 -10.05 10.42 -18.81
C ALA A 178 -11.54 10.75 -18.61
N TYR A 179 -11.88 11.75 -17.78
CA TYR A 179 -13.25 12.23 -17.64
C TYR A 179 -13.83 12.74 -18.97
N LEU A 180 -13.06 13.47 -19.79
CA LEU A 180 -13.51 13.86 -21.13
C LEU A 180 -13.78 12.66 -22.03
N SER A 181 -12.86 11.69 -22.08
CA SER A 181 -13.03 10.46 -22.86
C SER A 181 -14.24 9.64 -22.39
N GLY A 182 -14.58 9.70 -21.11
CA GLY A 182 -15.76 9.09 -20.51
C GLY A 182 -17.04 9.93 -20.62
N GLY A 183 -17.00 11.10 -21.28
CA GLY A 183 -18.16 11.99 -21.44
C GLY A 183 -18.51 12.84 -20.22
N ASN A 184 -17.77 12.76 -19.13
CA ASN A 184 -17.96 13.60 -17.94
C ASN A 184 -17.26 14.96 -18.11
N THR A 185 -17.82 15.78 -18.99
CA THR A 185 -17.27 17.11 -19.31
C THR A 185 -17.29 18.07 -18.12
N ALA A 186 -18.24 17.91 -17.19
CA ALA A 186 -18.35 18.73 -16.00
C ALA A 186 -17.15 18.57 -15.07
N LYS A 187 -16.81 17.34 -14.68
CA LYS A 187 -15.64 17.07 -13.83
C LYS A 187 -14.33 17.46 -14.52
N ALA A 188 -14.21 17.17 -15.81
CA ALA A 188 -13.03 17.60 -16.57
C ALA A 188 -12.86 19.12 -16.54
N LYS A 189 -13.94 19.88 -16.73
CA LYS A 189 -13.92 21.35 -16.71
C LYS A 189 -13.46 21.87 -15.35
N GLU A 190 -13.97 21.28 -14.27
CA GLU A 190 -13.59 21.63 -12.90
C GLU A 190 -12.09 21.48 -12.69
N ILE A 191 -11.53 20.31 -13.03
CA ILE A 191 -10.10 20.04 -12.87
C ILE A 191 -9.26 20.99 -13.73
N TRP A 192 -9.62 21.19 -15.01
CA TRP A 192 -8.89 22.11 -15.89
C TRP A 192 -8.96 23.57 -15.43
N THR A 193 -10.08 24.00 -14.87
CA THR A 193 -10.21 25.35 -14.31
C THR A 193 -9.24 25.55 -13.15
N ARG A 194 -9.18 24.60 -12.24
CA ARG A 194 -8.27 24.64 -11.09
C ARG A 194 -6.80 24.60 -11.52
N LEU A 195 -6.44 23.68 -12.42
CA LEU A 195 -5.07 23.56 -12.95
C LEU A 195 -4.64 24.80 -13.74
N GLY A 196 -5.55 25.42 -14.51
CA GLY A 196 -5.26 26.62 -15.30
C GLY A 196 -5.13 27.89 -14.47
N ALA A 197 -5.72 27.94 -13.28
CA ALA A 197 -5.62 29.07 -12.35
C ALA A 197 -4.24 29.16 -11.68
N ASP A 198 -3.54 28.03 -11.51
CA ASP A 198 -2.17 28.02 -11.00
C ASP A 198 -1.17 28.44 -12.08
N SER A 199 -0.92 29.73 -12.21
CA SER A 199 0.00 30.27 -13.22
C SER A 199 1.43 29.70 -13.18
N LYS A 200 1.86 29.12 -12.05
CA LYS A 200 3.19 28.50 -11.87
C LYS A 200 3.15 26.98 -12.02
N GLY A 201 1.95 26.40 -12.18
CA GLY A 201 1.74 24.98 -12.34
C GLY A 201 2.35 24.43 -13.62
N THR A 202 2.91 23.24 -13.55
CA THR A 202 3.62 22.59 -14.68
C THR A 202 2.70 22.28 -15.85
N VAL A 203 1.40 22.15 -15.59
CA VAL A 203 0.35 21.84 -16.60
C VAL A 203 -0.60 23.00 -16.86
N ALA A 204 -0.34 24.20 -16.32
CA ALA A 204 -1.26 25.34 -16.40
C ALA A 204 -1.47 25.85 -17.83
N GLY A 205 -0.46 25.72 -18.69
CA GLY A 205 -0.56 26.03 -20.11
C GLY A 205 -1.53 25.07 -20.82
N GLU A 206 -1.33 23.76 -20.65
CA GLU A 206 -2.22 22.73 -21.19
C GLU A 206 -3.66 22.92 -20.69
N ALA A 207 -3.83 23.13 -19.38
CA ALA A 207 -5.15 23.28 -18.77
C ALA A 207 -5.95 24.44 -19.37
N ARG A 208 -5.30 25.59 -19.61
CA ARG A 208 -5.93 26.75 -20.27
C ARG A 208 -6.33 26.46 -21.71
N VAL A 209 -5.48 25.74 -22.46
CA VAL A 209 -5.81 25.31 -23.83
C VAL A 209 -7.03 24.38 -23.83
N ARG A 210 -7.01 23.34 -22.98
CA ARG A 210 -8.12 22.38 -22.89
C ARG A 210 -9.42 23.03 -22.47
N LEU A 211 -9.38 23.94 -21.49
CA LEU A 211 -10.55 24.71 -21.09
C LEU A 211 -11.10 25.56 -22.24
N GLY A 212 -10.23 26.21 -23.02
CA GLY A 212 -10.61 26.95 -24.22
C GLY A 212 -11.29 26.09 -25.28
N GLU A 213 -10.71 24.93 -25.60
CA GLU A 213 -11.30 23.94 -26.52
C GLU A 213 -12.69 23.50 -26.07
N MET A 214 -12.86 23.22 -24.78
CA MET A 214 -14.15 22.81 -24.20
C MET A 214 -15.22 23.91 -24.28
N LEU A 215 -14.82 25.17 -24.06
CA LEU A 215 -15.74 26.32 -24.15
C LEU A 215 -16.14 26.60 -25.60
N ALA A 216 -15.20 26.50 -26.54
CA ALA A 216 -15.47 26.67 -27.97
C ALA A 216 -16.40 25.57 -28.51
N ALA A 217 -16.20 24.31 -28.09
CA ALA A 217 -17.06 23.20 -28.49
C ALA A 217 -18.49 23.30 -27.94
N ALA A 218 -18.70 24.07 -26.85
CA ALA A 218 -20.02 24.29 -26.25
C ALA A 218 -20.81 25.42 -26.94
N GLN A 219 -20.18 26.24 -27.79
CA GLN A 219 -20.87 27.28 -28.54
C GLN A 219 -21.45 26.69 -29.84
N PRO A 220 -22.72 26.98 -30.19
CA PRO A 220 -23.28 26.55 -31.48
C PRO A 220 -22.48 27.21 -32.60
N ARG A 221 -22.04 26.41 -33.59
CA ARG A 221 -21.44 26.94 -34.82
C ARG A 221 -22.54 27.73 -35.55
N SER A 222 -22.39 29.05 -35.59
CA SER A 222 -23.23 29.98 -36.36
C SER A 222 -23.07 29.78 -37.85
#